data_AF-A0A925SMC3-F1
#
_entry.id   AF-A0A925SMC3-F1
#
_cell.length_a   1.000
_cell.length_b   1.000
_cell.length_c   1.000
_cell.angle_alpha   90.00
_cell.angle_beta   90.00
_cell.angle_gamma   90.00
#
_symmetry.space_group_name_H-M   'P 1'
#
loop_
_entity.id
_entity.type
_entity.pdbx_description
1 polymer ?
#
loop_
_entity_poly.entity_id
_entity_poly.type
_entity_poly.pdbx_seq_one_letter_code
_entity_poly.pdbx_strand_id
1 'polypeptide(L)'
;MSSSIAGAATFPKPPARARATMIMAGVGILTGLISSLPSPLPDLRLEEPEILINAEGIPLHAGIAFGAGVAIMLWLWANRDLAKCLLAMALTLMGWLAAVNTANDVMSAIVSSELFGTVEGAKASREVVGWVLAGLIGGAIGAGLTAFGSGIAAQAIRRPEAWGLIVGAGMLFGLLLYPAARLDAIMLLFVPWQAAVAASIAYGLTRPRA
;
A
#
# COMPACT_ATOMS: atom_id res chain seq x y z
N MET A 1 -10.89 -56.84 -22.67
CA MET A 1 -11.54 -55.67 -22.02
C MET A 1 -10.45 -54.70 -21.63
N SER A 2 -10.28 -53.63 -22.41
CA SER A 2 -9.25 -52.60 -22.20
C SER A 2 -9.90 -51.41 -21.49
N SER A 3 -9.57 -51.18 -20.22
CA SER A 3 -9.97 -49.99 -19.49
C SER A 3 -8.94 -48.88 -19.74
N SER A 4 -9.27 -47.96 -20.63
CA SER A 4 -8.60 -46.67 -20.77
C SER A 4 -8.84 -45.87 -19.48
N ILE A 5 -7.79 -45.71 -18.67
CA ILE A 5 -7.81 -44.76 -17.55
C ILE A 5 -7.66 -43.38 -18.18
N ALA A 6 -8.75 -42.62 -18.16
CA ALA A 6 -8.79 -41.23 -18.57
C ALA A 6 -7.68 -40.45 -17.83
N GLY A 7 -6.75 -39.87 -18.60
CA GLY A 7 -5.73 -38.99 -18.08
C GLY A 7 -6.40 -37.81 -17.36
N ALA A 8 -6.15 -37.70 -16.06
CA ALA A 8 -6.58 -36.56 -15.27
C ALA A 8 -6.03 -35.29 -15.92
N ALA A 9 -6.92 -34.41 -16.39
CA ALA A 9 -6.55 -33.12 -16.95
C ALA A 9 -5.83 -32.31 -15.87
N THR A 10 -4.49 -32.34 -15.90
CA THR A 10 -3.68 -31.48 -15.04
C THR A 10 -3.86 -30.06 -15.52
N PHE A 11 -4.57 -29.23 -14.75
CA PHE A 11 -4.67 -27.80 -15.01
C PHE A 11 -3.26 -27.22 -15.22
N PRO A 12 -3.02 -26.46 -16.30
CA PRO A 12 -1.71 -25.89 -16.55
C PRO A 12 -1.31 -24.99 -15.37
N LYS A 13 -0.16 -25.28 -14.77
CA LYS A 13 0.37 -24.46 -13.67
C LYS A 13 0.65 -23.05 -14.21
N PRO A 14 0.20 -21.99 -13.53
CA PRO A 14 0.48 -20.63 -13.96
C PRO A 14 2.00 -20.38 -13.99
N PRO A 15 2.50 -19.49 -14.87
CA PRO A 15 3.91 -19.11 -14.91
C PRO A 15 4.39 -18.68 -13.51
N ALA A 16 5.65 -18.98 -13.16
CA ALA A 16 6.21 -18.71 -11.84
C ALA A 16 6.02 -17.24 -11.39
N ARG A 17 6.09 -16.31 -12.34
CA ARG A 17 5.79 -14.89 -12.15
C ARG A 17 4.36 -14.63 -11.71
N ALA A 18 3.38 -15.15 -12.46
CA ALA A 18 1.96 -14.99 -12.14
C ALA A 18 1.67 -15.56 -10.74
N ARG A 19 2.29 -16.70 -10.39
CA ARG A 19 2.19 -17.27 -9.04
C ARG A 19 2.75 -16.35 -7.97
N ALA A 20 3.94 -15.78 -8.15
CA ALA A 20 4.54 -14.85 -7.19
C ALA A 20 3.69 -13.58 -7.00
N THR A 21 3.18 -13.01 -8.10
CA THR A 21 2.29 -11.85 -8.07
C THR A 21 0.97 -12.17 -7.35
N MET A 22 0.36 -13.34 -7.61
CA MET A 22 -0.86 -13.76 -6.91
C MET A 22 -0.62 -13.99 -5.41
N ILE A 23 0.50 -14.59 -5.02
CA ILE A 23 0.82 -14.78 -3.60
C ILE A 23 0.99 -13.43 -2.91
N MET A 24 1.74 -12.49 -3.51
CA MET A 24 1.91 -11.16 -2.93
C MET A 24 0.60 -10.36 -2.92
N ALA A 25 -0.24 -10.47 -3.95
CA ALA A 25 -1.58 -9.89 -3.92
C ALA A 25 -2.39 -10.48 -2.74
N GLY A 26 -2.33 -11.80 -2.52
CA GLY A 26 -2.96 -12.45 -1.38
C GLY A 26 -2.43 -11.97 -0.03
N VAL A 27 -1.11 -11.76 0.10
CA VAL A 27 -0.50 -11.14 1.28
C VAL A 27 -1.03 -9.71 1.48
N GLY A 28 -1.10 -8.93 0.41
CA GLY A 28 -1.66 -7.58 0.44
C GLY A 28 -3.15 -7.55 0.81
N ILE A 29 -3.95 -8.50 0.33
CA ILE A 29 -5.35 -8.65 0.74
C ILE A 29 -5.43 -8.98 2.23
N LEU A 30 -4.68 -9.97 2.70
CA LEU A 30 -4.69 -10.39 4.10
C LEU A 30 -4.27 -9.23 5.03
N THR A 31 -3.17 -8.56 4.70
CA THR A 31 -2.67 -7.42 5.48
C THR A 31 -3.62 -6.24 5.40
N GLY A 32 -4.27 -6.00 4.25
CA GLY A 32 -5.29 -4.97 4.09
C GLY A 32 -6.54 -5.24 4.91
N LEU A 33 -6.96 -6.50 5.02
CA LEU A 33 -8.06 -6.91 5.91
C LEU A 33 -7.69 -6.71 7.37
N ILE A 34 -6.49 -7.13 7.79
CA ILE A 34 -5.97 -6.90 9.15
C ILE A 34 -5.91 -5.40 9.46
N SER A 35 -5.46 -4.60 8.50
CA SER A 35 -5.36 -3.13 8.60
C SER A 35 -6.71 -2.44 8.70
N SER A 36 -7.79 -3.12 8.29
CA SER A 36 -9.16 -2.57 8.32
C SER A 36 -9.88 -2.89 9.64
N LEU A 37 -9.26 -3.67 10.53
CA LEU A 37 -9.81 -3.95 11.84
C LEU A 37 -9.67 -2.71 12.74
N PRO A 38 -10.58 -2.50 13.70
CA PRO A 38 -10.40 -1.47 14.73
C PRO A 38 -9.04 -1.67 15.42
N SER A 39 -8.30 -0.58 15.63
CA SER A 39 -6.94 -0.65 16.18
C SER A 39 -6.97 -1.27 17.59
N PRO A 40 -6.27 -2.39 17.83
CA PRO A 40 -6.13 -2.96 19.16
C PRO A 40 -5.01 -2.30 19.99
N LEU A 41 -4.25 -1.38 19.37
CA LEU A 41 -3.09 -0.74 20.00
C LEU A 41 -3.52 0.47 20.83
N PRO A 42 -2.96 0.66 22.04
CA PRO A 42 -3.26 1.82 22.88
C PRO A 42 -2.78 3.12 22.22
N ASP A 43 -3.51 4.21 22.49
CA ASP A 43 -3.16 5.54 21.99
C ASP A 43 -1.80 5.99 22.53
N LEU A 44 -0.78 6.01 21.68
CA LEU A 44 0.51 6.61 22.02
C LEU A 44 0.40 8.14 21.87
N ARG A 45 -0.15 8.80 22.89
CA ARG A 45 -0.14 10.26 23.00
C ARG A 45 1.25 10.71 23.46
N LEU A 46 2.10 11.13 22.53
CA LEU A 46 3.25 11.97 22.88
C LEU A 46 2.70 13.38 23.15
N GLU A 47 3.06 13.97 24.27
CA GLU A 47 2.46 15.20 24.83
C GLU A 47 2.70 16.48 23.99
N GLU A 48 3.27 16.36 22.79
CA GLU A 48 3.62 17.47 21.91
C GLU A 48 2.73 17.51 20.64
N PRO A 49 1.96 18.58 20.40
CA PRO A 49 0.96 18.68 19.34
C PRO A 49 1.51 18.81 17.91
N GLU A 50 2.83 18.86 17.72
CA GLU A 50 3.45 19.02 16.39
C GLU A 50 3.82 17.70 15.71
N ILE A 51 3.89 16.58 16.44
CA ILE A 51 4.17 15.25 15.87
C ILE A 51 2.94 14.36 16.09
N LEU A 52 1.95 14.57 15.23
CA LEU A 52 0.64 13.93 15.30
C LEU A 52 0.71 12.45 14.85
N ILE A 53 1.28 11.55 15.66
CA ILE A 53 1.01 10.10 15.54
C ILE A 53 -0.33 9.83 16.24
N ASN A 54 -1.42 10.36 15.68
CA ASN A 54 -2.73 10.27 16.29
C ASN A 54 -3.29 8.85 16.08
N ALA A 55 -3.32 8.03 17.13
CA ALA A 55 -3.77 6.63 17.05
C ALA A 55 -5.28 6.47 16.78
N GLU A 56 -6.10 7.51 17.01
CA GLU A 56 -7.50 7.57 16.54
C GLU A 56 -7.61 7.83 15.02
N GLY A 57 -6.61 8.46 14.40
CA GLY A 57 -6.63 8.88 12.99
C GLY A 57 -5.65 8.15 12.07
N ILE A 58 -4.63 7.48 12.63
CA ILE A 58 -3.55 6.81 11.91
C ILE A 58 -3.43 5.38 12.43
N PRO A 59 -4.07 4.38 11.79
CA PRO A 59 -4.01 3.00 12.26
C PRO A 59 -2.57 2.46 12.12
N LEU A 60 -1.77 2.56 13.19
CA LEU A 60 -0.37 2.14 13.20
C LEU A 60 -0.24 0.65 12.87
N HIS A 61 -1.20 -0.15 13.34
CA HIS A 61 -1.28 -1.57 13.05
C HIS A 61 -1.37 -1.86 11.54
N ALA A 62 -1.92 -0.93 10.73
CA ALA A 62 -1.98 -1.09 9.27
C ALA A 62 -0.57 -1.09 8.65
N GLY A 63 0.24 -0.08 8.99
CA GLY A 63 1.63 0.01 8.54
C GLY A 63 2.47 -1.18 9.02
N ILE A 64 2.25 -1.63 10.27
CA ILE A 64 2.94 -2.81 10.83
C ILE A 64 2.55 -4.08 10.07
N ALA A 65 1.25 -4.34 9.88
CA ALA A 65 0.77 -5.55 9.21
C ALA A 65 1.31 -5.63 7.78
N PHE A 66 1.19 -4.55 7.01
CA PHE A 66 1.67 -4.51 5.63
C PHE A 66 3.19 -4.59 5.56
N GLY A 67 3.91 -3.81 6.36
CA GLY A 67 5.37 -3.82 6.42
C GLY A 67 5.94 -5.18 6.79
N ALA A 68 5.33 -5.88 7.75
CA ALA A 68 5.70 -7.24 8.12
C ALA A 68 5.47 -8.22 6.96
N GLY A 69 4.30 -8.14 6.30
CA GLY A 69 4.00 -8.96 5.12
C GLY A 69 5.03 -8.80 4.00
N VAL A 70 5.38 -7.55 3.66
CA VAL A 70 6.42 -7.24 2.66
C VAL A 70 7.78 -7.78 3.10
N ALA A 71 8.20 -7.52 4.34
CA ALA A 71 9.50 -7.94 4.85
C ALA A 71 9.65 -9.46 4.93
N ILE A 72 8.62 -10.20 5.34
CA ILE A 72 8.62 -11.67 5.34
C ILE A 72 8.81 -12.18 3.92
N MET A 73 8.10 -11.63 2.94
CA MET A 73 8.19 -12.09 1.55
C MET A 73 9.54 -11.77 0.92
N LEU A 74 10.10 -10.59 1.22
CA LEU A 74 11.48 -10.25 0.84
C LEU A 74 12.48 -11.20 1.49
N TRP A 75 12.29 -11.56 2.76
CA TRP A 75 13.15 -12.51 3.45
C TRP A 75 13.09 -13.91 2.83
N LEU A 76 11.89 -14.36 2.48
CA LEU A 76 11.68 -15.69 1.89
C LEU A 76 12.22 -15.79 0.47
N TRP A 77 12.11 -14.74 -0.35
CA TRP A 77 12.35 -14.85 -1.80
C TRP A 77 13.53 -14.03 -2.33
N ALA A 78 13.92 -12.94 -1.67
CA ALA A 78 14.91 -12.01 -2.22
C ALA A 78 16.22 -11.99 -1.42
N ASN A 79 16.16 -11.98 -0.09
CA ASN A 79 17.36 -11.78 0.73
C ASN A 79 17.22 -12.37 2.14
N ARG A 80 18.15 -13.22 2.58
CA ARG A 80 18.11 -13.84 3.91
C ARG A 80 18.67 -12.97 5.04
N ASP A 81 19.20 -11.79 4.72
CA ASP A 81 19.67 -10.80 5.68
C ASP A 81 18.49 -10.14 6.42
N LEU A 82 18.33 -10.51 7.69
CA LEU A 82 17.23 -10.05 8.53
C LEU A 82 17.26 -8.53 8.72
N ALA A 83 18.44 -7.92 8.85
CA ALA A 83 18.57 -6.48 9.07
C ALA A 83 18.02 -5.68 7.87
N LYS A 84 18.29 -6.14 6.65
CA LYS A 84 17.73 -5.52 5.43
C LYS A 84 16.22 -5.67 5.33
N CYS A 85 15.68 -6.82 5.74
CA CYS A 85 14.24 -7.05 5.72
C CYS A 85 13.52 -6.24 6.80
N LEU A 86 14.09 -6.14 8.00
CA LEU A 86 13.56 -5.29 9.07
C LEU A 86 13.64 -3.81 8.69
N LEU A 87 14.72 -3.37 8.02
CA LEU A 87 14.80 -2.01 7.50
C LEU A 87 13.75 -1.74 6.41
N ALA A 88 13.46 -2.72 5.55
CA ALA A 88 12.37 -2.62 4.59
C ALA A 88 11.00 -2.48 5.27
N MET A 89 10.76 -3.23 6.35
CA MET A 89 9.56 -3.08 7.19
C MET A 89 9.48 -1.68 7.80
N ALA A 90 10.58 -1.20 8.42
CA ALA A 90 10.62 0.12 9.04
C ALA A 90 10.34 1.25 8.03
N LEU A 91 10.90 1.15 6.81
CA LEU A 91 10.63 2.11 5.74
C LEU A 91 9.22 2.03 5.19
N THR A 92 8.62 0.83 5.15
CA THR A 92 7.20 0.66 4.80
C THR A 92 6.30 1.31 5.85
N LEU A 93 6.62 1.13 7.14
CA LEU A 93 5.91 1.76 8.25
C LEU A 93 6.06 3.29 8.22
N MET A 94 7.27 3.81 7.99
CA MET A 94 7.47 5.25 7.81
C MET A 94 6.74 5.77 6.57
N GLY A 95 6.69 4.99 5.49
CA GLY A 95 5.89 5.29 4.30
C GLY A 95 4.41 5.42 4.60
N TRP A 96 3.87 4.52 5.42
CA TRP A 96 2.49 4.60 5.91
C TRP A 96 2.22 5.88 6.69
N LEU A 97 3.06 6.21 7.68
CA LEU A 97 2.92 7.43 8.48
C LEU A 97 3.02 8.69 7.62
N ALA A 98 4.01 8.73 6.72
CA ALA A 98 4.19 9.84 5.78
C ALA A 98 2.98 9.99 4.84
N ALA A 99 2.45 8.89 4.32
CA ALA A 99 1.27 8.91 3.45
C ALA A 99 0.04 9.50 4.14
N VAL A 100 -0.24 9.10 5.38
CA VAL A 100 -1.40 9.60 6.14
C VAL A 100 -1.22 11.08 6.49
N ASN A 101 -0.04 11.48 6.97
CA ASN A 101 0.23 12.88 7.28
C ASN A 101 0.15 13.76 6.03
N THR A 102 0.75 13.34 4.91
CA THR A 102 0.65 14.10 3.66
C THR A 102 -0.78 14.16 3.14
N ALA A 103 -1.56 13.08 3.24
CA ALA A 103 -2.97 13.10 2.85
C ALA A 103 -3.77 14.11 3.68
N ASN A 104 -3.52 14.17 5.00
CA ASN A 104 -4.14 15.14 5.90
C ASN A 104 -3.72 16.58 5.56
N ASP A 105 -2.43 16.81 5.32
CA ASP A 105 -1.90 18.13 4.96
C ASP A 105 -2.49 18.64 3.64
N VAL A 106 -2.53 17.78 2.62
CA VAL A 106 -3.13 18.09 1.31
C VAL A 106 -4.61 18.38 1.45
N MET A 107 -5.35 17.55 2.20
CA MET A 107 -6.77 17.78 2.45
C MET A 107 -7.00 19.13 3.13
N SER A 108 -6.27 19.38 4.22
CA SER A 108 -6.37 20.62 5.00
C SER A 108 -6.05 21.84 4.13
N ALA A 109 -4.98 21.79 3.33
CA ALA A 109 -4.59 22.86 2.42
C ALA A 109 -5.67 23.15 1.37
N ILE A 110 -6.28 22.12 0.76
CA ILE A 110 -7.31 22.31 -0.27
C ILE A 110 -8.61 22.82 0.34
N VAL A 111 -9.08 22.26 1.46
CA VAL A 111 -10.35 22.67 2.08
C VAL A 111 -10.27 24.08 2.66
N SER A 112 -9.13 24.44 3.25
CA SER A 112 -8.90 25.80 3.78
C SER A 112 -8.66 26.86 2.70
N SER A 113 -8.32 26.45 1.47
CA SER A 113 -8.09 27.38 0.37
C SER A 113 -9.37 28.07 -0.13
N GLU A 114 -9.20 29.19 -0.84
CA GLU A 114 -10.27 29.88 -1.58
C GLU A 114 -10.53 29.27 -2.98
N LEU A 115 -10.03 28.06 -3.24
CA LEU A 115 -10.22 27.36 -4.51
C LEU A 115 -11.73 27.21 -4.78
N PHE A 116 -12.16 27.58 -5.98
CA PHE A 116 -13.58 27.65 -6.40
C PHE A 116 -14.43 28.76 -5.72
N GLY A 117 -13.82 29.66 -4.96
CA GLY A 117 -14.48 30.83 -4.36
C GLY A 117 -15.43 30.51 -3.19
N THR A 118 -16.35 31.44 -2.93
CA THR A 118 -17.32 31.39 -1.82
C THR A 118 -18.75 31.09 -2.27
N VAL A 119 -18.93 30.72 -3.54
CA VAL A 119 -20.26 30.36 -4.08
C VAL A 119 -20.80 29.09 -3.44
N GLU A 120 -22.12 28.95 -3.42
CA GLU A 120 -22.80 27.76 -2.93
C GLU A 120 -22.25 26.51 -3.67
N GLY A 121 -21.86 25.49 -2.90
CA GLY A 121 -21.22 24.27 -3.44
C GLY A 121 -19.70 24.31 -3.57
N ALA A 122 -19.04 25.47 -3.47
CA ALA A 122 -17.59 25.57 -3.58
C ALA A 122 -16.84 24.74 -2.52
N LYS A 123 -17.39 24.63 -1.30
CA LYS A 123 -16.84 23.79 -0.23
C LYS A 123 -16.89 22.30 -0.61
N ALA A 124 -18.02 21.81 -1.13
CA ALA A 124 -18.16 20.42 -1.53
C ALA A 124 -17.19 20.06 -2.67
N SER A 125 -17.00 20.97 -3.64
CA SER A 125 -16.01 20.79 -4.71
C SER A 125 -14.57 20.72 -4.16
N ARG A 126 -14.22 21.57 -3.19
CA ARG A 126 -12.91 21.52 -2.51
C ARG A 126 -12.71 20.21 -1.78
N GLU A 127 -13.71 19.70 -1.07
CA GLU A 127 -13.61 18.42 -0.36
C GLU A 127 -13.36 17.26 -1.33
N VAL A 128 -14.10 17.19 -2.45
CA VAL A 128 -13.88 16.16 -3.48
C VAL A 128 -12.46 16.22 -4.04
N VAL A 129 -12.00 17.41 -4.45
CA VAL A 129 -10.64 17.62 -4.96
C VAL A 129 -9.59 17.29 -3.91
N GLY A 130 -9.83 17.70 -2.67
CA GLY A 130 -8.97 17.41 -1.53
C GLY A 130 -8.79 15.90 -1.34
N TRP A 131 -9.87 15.13 -1.35
CA TRP A 131 -9.78 13.67 -1.15
C TRP A 131 -9.05 12.98 -2.30
N VAL A 132 -9.30 13.41 -3.53
CA VAL A 132 -8.64 12.86 -4.72
C VAL A 132 -7.14 13.15 -4.69
N LEU A 133 -6.73 14.39 -4.44
CA LEU A 133 -5.32 14.78 -4.38
C LEU A 133 -4.60 14.18 -3.18
N ALA A 134 -5.24 14.16 -2.01
CA ALA A 134 -4.71 13.53 -0.81
C ALA A 134 -4.45 12.03 -1.05
N GLY A 135 -5.40 11.33 -1.68
CA GLY A 135 -5.26 9.92 -2.01
C GLY A 135 -4.15 9.65 -3.02
N LEU A 136 -4.05 10.47 -4.07
CA LEU A 136 -3.03 10.34 -5.10
C LEU A 136 -1.62 10.59 -4.54
N ILE A 137 -1.42 11.69 -3.79
CA ILE A 137 -0.12 12.08 -3.25
C ILE A 137 0.28 11.16 -2.10
N GLY A 138 -0.62 10.89 -1.16
CA GLY A 138 -0.38 9.96 -0.06
C GLY A 138 -0.07 8.55 -0.57
N GLY A 139 -0.83 8.08 -1.57
CA GLY A 139 -0.60 6.80 -2.24
C GLY A 139 0.78 6.73 -2.91
N ALA A 140 1.23 7.82 -3.55
CA ALA A 140 2.57 7.90 -4.14
C ALA A 140 3.68 7.78 -3.08
N ILE A 141 3.55 8.54 -1.99
CA ILE A 141 4.56 8.61 -0.92
C ILE A 141 4.67 7.26 -0.21
N GLY A 142 3.55 6.67 0.18
CA GLY A 142 3.53 5.38 0.85
C GLY A 142 4.13 4.28 0.00
N ALA A 143 3.74 4.20 -1.28
CA ALA A 143 4.29 3.21 -2.20
C ALA A 143 5.75 3.48 -2.56
N GLY A 144 6.17 4.74 -2.67
CA GLY A 144 7.55 5.14 -2.94
C GLY A 144 8.50 4.73 -1.83
N LEU A 145 8.14 4.99 -0.57
CA LEU A 145 8.94 4.55 0.59
C LEU A 145 8.94 3.03 0.73
N THR A 146 7.82 2.36 0.41
CA THR A 146 7.75 0.89 0.36
C THR A 146 8.68 0.32 -0.73
N ALA A 147 8.70 0.93 -1.93
CA ALA A 147 9.58 0.55 -3.02
C ALA A 147 11.06 0.78 -2.67
N PHE A 148 11.36 1.90 -2.00
CA PHE A 148 12.70 2.21 -1.51
C PHE A 148 13.18 1.19 -0.48
N GLY A 149 12.39 0.92 0.55
CA GLY A 149 12.69 -0.11 1.55
C GLY A 149 12.89 -1.49 0.91
N SER A 150 11.98 -1.89 0.01
CA SER A 150 12.08 -3.15 -0.73
C SER A 150 13.35 -3.21 -1.60
N GLY A 151 13.79 -2.08 -2.16
CA GLY A 151 15.03 -1.95 -2.92
C GLY A 151 16.29 -2.23 -2.10
N ILE A 152 16.27 -1.97 -0.79
CA ILE A 152 17.42 -2.26 0.09
C ILE A 152 17.65 -3.77 0.15
N ALA A 153 16.59 -4.54 0.40
CA ALA A 153 16.66 -6.00 0.46
C ALA A 153 16.83 -6.62 -0.93
N ALA A 154 16.20 -6.05 -1.96
CA ALA A 154 16.13 -6.64 -3.30
C ALA A 154 16.60 -5.68 -4.40
N GLN A 155 17.78 -5.93 -4.96
CA GLN A 155 18.35 -5.10 -6.04
C GLN A 155 17.46 -5.02 -7.29
N ALA A 156 16.65 -6.04 -7.57
CA ALA A 156 15.73 -6.04 -8.70
C ALA A 156 14.68 -4.92 -8.62
N ILE A 157 14.32 -4.49 -7.41
CA ILE A 157 13.38 -3.39 -7.20
C ILE A 157 14.02 -2.04 -7.47
N ARG A 158 15.34 -1.86 -7.36
CA ARG A 158 16.01 -0.56 -7.57
C ARG A 158 15.90 -0.02 -8.99
N ARG A 159 15.33 -0.79 -9.92
CA ARG A 159 15.17 -0.38 -11.31
C ARG A 159 14.03 0.65 -11.44
N PRO A 160 14.21 1.71 -12.23
CA PRO A 160 13.18 2.74 -12.42
C PRO A 160 11.83 2.17 -12.86
N GLU A 161 11.81 1.11 -13.67
CA GLU A 161 10.57 0.50 -14.15
C GLU A 161 9.81 -0.24 -13.04
N ALA A 162 10.54 -0.85 -12.09
CA ALA A 162 9.93 -1.50 -10.94
C ALA A 162 9.39 -0.44 -9.97
N TRP A 163 10.16 0.63 -9.73
CA TRP A 163 9.70 1.76 -8.92
C TRP A 163 8.47 2.45 -9.50
N GLY A 164 8.51 2.79 -10.78
CA GLY A 164 7.39 3.45 -11.47
C GLY A 164 6.11 2.62 -11.40
N LEU A 165 6.22 1.29 -11.53
CA LEU A 165 5.08 0.39 -11.36
C LEU A 165 4.52 0.42 -9.93
N ILE A 166 5.38 0.32 -8.91
CA ILE A 166 4.97 0.28 -7.50
C ILE A 166 4.33 1.61 -7.09
N VAL A 167 4.99 2.74 -7.40
CA VAL A 167 4.49 4.08 -7.11
C VAL A 167 3.21 4.36 -7.89
N GLY A 168 3.16 4.00 -9.17
CA GLY A 168 1.97 4.16 -10.01
C GLY A 168 0.78 3.37 -9.49
N ALA A 169 0.99 2.14 -9.03
CA ALA A 169 -0.06 1.36 -8.36
C ALA A 169 -0.52 2.05 -7.07
N GLY A 170 0.42 2.54 -6.25
CA GLY A 170 0.10 3.29 -5.03
C GLY A 170 -0.72 4.54 -5.28
N MET A 171 -0.38 5.32 -6.30
CA MET A 171 -1.13 6.50 -6.74
C MET A 171 -2.53 6.14 -7.22
N LEU A 172 -2.63 5.17 -8.13
CA LEU A 172 -3.88 4.78 -8.77
C LEU A 172 -4.89 4.26 -7.73
N PHE A 173 -4.45 3.34 -6.87
CA PHE A 173 -5.31 2.80 -5.82
C PHE A 173 -5.48 3.77 -4.65
N GLY A 174 -4.60 4.76 -4.51
CA GLY A 174 -4.77 5.87 -3.56
C GLY A 174 -6.01 6.72 -3.83
N LEU A 175 -6.48 6.78 -5.09
CA LEU A 175 -7.75 7.43 -5.46
C LEU A 175 -8.97 6.84 -4.73
N LEU A 176 -8.86 5.61 -4.22
CA LEU A 176 -9.91 4.97 -3.43
C LEU A 176 -10.09 5.61 -2.05
N LEU A 177 -9.24 6.56 -1.66
CA LEU A 177 -9.43 7.34 -0.44
C LEU A 177 -10.76 8.10 -0.46
N TYR A 178 -11.14 8.69 -1.60
CA TYR A 178 -12.41 9.42 -1.72
C TYR A 178 -13.65 8.53 -1.45
N PRO A 179 -13.86 7.42 -2.16
CA PRO A 179 -15.00 6.54 -1.88
C PRO A 179 -14.90 5.88 -0.50
N ALA A 180 -13.71 5.57 0.01
CA ALA A 180 -13.54 5.04 1.36
C ALA A 180 -14.00 6.03 2.43
N ALA A 181 -13.64 7.32 2.30
CA ALA A 181 -14.10 8.38 3.20
C ALA A 181 -15.60 8.64 3.05
N ARG A 182 -16.14 8.61 1.83
CA ARG A 182 -17.56 8.89 1.56
C ARG A 182 -18.49 7.82 2.13
N LEU A 183 -18.06 6.57 2.11
CA LEU A 183 -18.84 5.39 2.53
C LEU A 183 -18.48 4.90 3.94
N ASP A 184 -17.56 5.60 4.63
CA ASP A 184 -17.02 5.19 5.93
C ASP A 184 -16.53 3.73 5.94
N ALA A 185 -15.83 3.36 4.86
CA ALA A 185 -15.43 1.99 4.57
C ALA A 185 -13.96 1.91 4.18
N ILE A 186 -13.07 2.04 5.18
CA ILE A 186 -11.61 2.07 4.98
C ILE A 186 -11.04 0.85 4.23
N MET A 187 -11.72 -0.30 4.35
CA MET A 187 -11.38 -1.52 3.61
C MET A 187 -11.38 -1.33 2.08
N LEU A 188 -12.18 -0.39 1.56
CA LEU A 188 -12.21 -0.04 0.13
C LEU A 188 -10.89 0.58 -0.33
N LEU A 189 -10.10 1.15 0.58
CA LEU A 189 -8.76 1.65 0.30
C LEU A 189 -7.70 0.59 0.61
N PHE A 190 -7.66 0.09 1.85
CA PHE A 190 -6.52 -0.71 2.31
C PHE A 190 -6.35 -2.03 1.57
N VAL A 191 -7.43 -2.78 1.37
CA VAL A 191 -7.36 -4.09 0.72
C VAL A 191 -6.83 -3.98 -0.71
N PRO A 192 -7.44 -3.18 -1.61
CA PRO A 192 -6.95 -3.10 -2.99
C PRO A 192 -5.60 -2.37 -3.09
N TRP A 193 -5.33 -1.35 -2.27
CA TRP A 193 -4.05 -0.65 -2.29
C TRP A 193 -2.89 -1.57 -1.89
N GLN A 194 -3.00 -2.27 -0.75
CA GLN A 194 -1.95 -3.17 -0.26
C GLN A 194 -1.75 -4.35 -1.22
N ALA A 195 -2.83 -4.91 -1.77
CA ALA A 195 -2.78 -5.95 -2.79
C ALA A 195 -2.02 -5.48 -4.04
N ALA A 196 -2.34 -4.29 -4.56
CA ALA A 196 -1.74 -3.76 -5.78
C ALA A 196 -0.25 -3.43 -5.59
N VAL A 197 0.12 -2.79 -4.48
CA VAL A 197 1.52 -2.47 -4.16
C VAL A 197 2.34 -3.74 -3.97
N ALA A 198 1.84 -4.71 -3.20
CA ALA A 198 2.52 -6.00 -2.99
C ALA A 198 2.69 -6.78 -4.30
N ALA A 199 1.62 -6.86 -5.12
CA ALA A 199 1.66 -7.49 -6.44
C ALA A 199 2.72 -6.83 -7.35
N SER A 200 2.80 -5.50 -7.31
CA SER A 200 3.77 -4.71 -8.08
C SER A 200 5.22 -5.00 -7.65
N ILE A 201 5.46 -5.16 -6.33
CA ILE A 201 6.75 -5.59 -5.80
C ILE A 201 7.13 -6.97 -6.35
N ALA A 202 6.26 -7.97 -6.23
CA ALA A 202 6.52 -9.31 -6.79
C ALA A 202 6.77 -9.27 -8.30
N TYR A 203 6.01 -8.46 -9.04
CA TYR A 203 6.17 -8.31 -10.47
C TYR A 203 7.54 -7.72 -10.84
N GLY A 204 8.03 -6.75 -10.06
CA GLY A 204 9.36 -6.16 -10.18
C GLY A 204 10.48 -7.14 -9.85
N LEU A 205 10.32 -7.94 -8.78
CA LEU A 205 11.28 -8.98 -8.38
C LEU A 205 11.48 -10.05 -9.45
N THR A 206 10.40 -10.41 -10.15
CA THR A 206 10.38 -11.53 -11.10
C THR A 206 10.60 -11.11 -12.55
N ARG A 207 10.83 -9.83 -12.82
CA ARG A 207 11.06 -9.34 -14.19
C ARG A 207 12.47 -9.72 -14.65
N PRO A 208 12.63 -10.39 -15.81
CA PRO A 208 13.95 -10.68 -16.38
C PRO A 208 14.77 -9.40 -16.55
N ARG A 209 16.10 -9.51 -16.48
CA ARG A 209 17.01 -8.46 -16.96
C ARG A 209 16.87 -8.43 -18.48
N ALA A 210 16.50 -7.28 -19.04
CA ALA A 210 16.61 -7.03 -20.47
C ALA A 210 18.08 -6.87 -20.84
#